data_AF-A0A0G4HJZ2-F1
#
_entry.id   AF-A0A0G4HJZ2-F1
#
_cell.length_a   1.000
_cell.length_b   1.000
_cell.length_c   1.000
_cell.angle_alpha   90.00
_cell.angle_beta   90.00
_cell.angle_gamma   90.00
#
_symmetry.space_group_name_H-M   'P 1'
#
loop_
_entity.id
_entity.type
_entity.pdbx_description
1 polymer ?
#
loop_
_entity_poly.entity_id
_entity_poly.type
_entity_poly.pdbx_seq_one_letter_code
_entity_poly.pdbx_strand_id
1 'polypeptide(L)'
;MTTHKVEEFENELGEQVVRFTYTGDEGPDFESEKPESKISLSRLNHISIGCADPQRLGKFYKNVLGFSELPRPDLPFGGIWLSFPDSPPPFPILHIIETDPKYKEDNEARAAIEQKYHKLPEFIRRGRHLAFESANIEEIKQQLVARRISFQINVVPGSRAQQCFFLDPEGFGIEVLERKESSV
;
A
#
# COMPACT_ATOMS: atom_id res chain seq x y z
N MET A 1 -28.40 10.99 21.64
CA MET A 1 -27.35 10.10 22.17
C MET A 1 -27.27 8.92 21.22
N THR A 2 -26.16 8.78 20.50
CA THR A 2 -25.89 7.61 19.67
C THR A 2 -25.83 6.39 20.59
N THR A 3 -26.74 5.46 20.39
CA THR A 3 -26.79 4.19 21.11
C THR A 3 -26.14 3.11 20.24
N HIS A 4 -25.38 2.22 20.86
CA HIS A 4 -24.77 1.08 20.19
C HIS A 4 -25.10 -0.22 20.91
N LYS A 5 -25.17 -1.33 20.16
CA LYS A 5 -25.21 -2.70 20.67
C LYS A 5 -23.80 -3.28 20.59
N VAL A 6 -23.40 -4.00 21.63
CA VAL A 6 -22.15 -4.79 21.66
C VAL A 6 -22.49 -6.27 21.60
N GLU A 7 -21.79 -7.00 20.73
CA GLU A 7 -21.85 -8.46 20.63
C GLU A 7 -20.44 -9.04 20.76
N GLU A 8 -20.24 -9.94 21.71
CA GLU A 8 -18.99 -10.68 21.89
C GLU A 8 -19.22 -12.15 21.54
N PHE A 9 -18.43 -12.69 20.61
CA PHE A 9 -18.55 -14.07 20.15
C PHE A 9 -17.23 -14.60 19.59
N GLU A 10 -17.14 -15.92 19.43
CA GLU A 10 -16.05 -16.60 18.72
C GLU A 10 -16.52 -16.91 17.29
N ASN A 11 -15.71 -16.58 16.28
CA ASN A 11 -16.06 -16.86 14.88
C ASN A 11 -15.71 -18.32 14.50
N GLU A 12 -16.01 -18.72 13.24
CA GLU A 12 -15.77 -20.08 12.75
C GLU A 12 -14.29 -20.51 12.74
N LEU A 13 -13.38 -19.54 12.86
CA LEU A 13 -11.93 -19.76 12.92
C LEU A 13 -11.40 -19.82 14.36
N GLY A 14 -12.27 -19.73 15.36
CA GLY A 14 -11.87 -19.69 16.77
C GLY A 14 -11.37 -18.32 17.24
N GLU A 15 -11.62 -17.25 16.47
CA GLU A 15 -11.14 -15.90 16.79
C GLU A 15 -12.18 -15.15 17.63
N GLN A 16 -11.70 -14.44 18.65
CA GLN A 16 -12.53 -13.57 19.46
C GLN A 16 -12.95 -12.32 18.66
N VAL A 17 -14.25 -12.06 18.60
CA VAL A 17 -14.82 -10.90 17.91
C VAL A 17 -15.66 -10.09 18.89
N VAL A 18 -15.40 -8.78 18.93
CA VAL A 18 -16.27 -7.79 19.57
C VAL A 18 -16.83 -6.89 18.46
N ARG A 19 -18.14 -6.94 18.25
CA ARG A 19 -18.83 -6.16 17.20
C ARG A 19 -19.69 -5.07 17.83
N PHE A 20 -19.49 -3.84 17.36
CA PHE A 20 -20.37 -2.72 17.64
C PHE A 20 -21.34 -2.52 16.49
N THR A 21 -22.63 -2.39 16.79
CA THR A 21 -23.65 -1.98 15.82
C THR A 21 -24.28 -0.70 16.31
N TYR A 22 -24.24 0.35 15.50
CA TYR A 22 -24.76 1.67 15.83
C TYR A 22 -26.18 1.82 15.27
N THR A 23 -27.07 2.48 16.01
CA THR A 23 -28.42 2.81 15.53
C THR A 23 -28.43 4.23 14.96
N GLY A 24 -28.78 4.38 13.68
CA GLY A 24 -28.72 5.65 12.94
C GLY A 24 -27.51 5.72 11.99
N ASP A 25 -27.29 6.88 11.39
CA ASP A 25 -26.17 7.10 10.45
C ASP A 25 -24.84 7.42 11.15
N GLU A 26 -24.86 7.59 12.48
CA GLU A 26 -23.67 7.97 13.25
C GLU A 26 -22.95 6.75 13.81
N GLY A 27 -21.68 6.61 13.44
CA GLY A 27 -20.77 5.57 13.91
C GLY A 27 -20.01 5.96 15.19
N PRO A 28 -18.82 5.38 15.44
CA PRO A 28 -17.96 5.82 16.53
C PRO A 28 -17.57 7.31 16.40
N ASP A 29 -17.42 7.99 17.54
CA ASP A 29 -17.02 9.40 17.60
C ASP A 29 -15.51 9.54 17.34
N PHE A 30 -15.16 10.00 16.15
CA PHE A 30 -13.78 10.31 15.75
C PHE A 30 -13.44 11.81 15.83
N GLU A 31 -14.42 12.66 16.14
CA GLU A 31 -14.29 14.12 16.12
C GLU A 31 -14.18 14.71 17.55
N SER A 32 -14.27 13.86 18.57
CA SER A 32 -14.18 14.26 19.97
C SER A 32 -12.93 15.11 20.26
N GLU A 33 -13.14 16.32 20.79
CA GLU A 33 -12.05 17.18 21.29
C GLU A 33 -11.39 16.62 22.58
N LYS A 34 -12.01 15.63 23.22
CA LYS A 34 -11.50 14.92 24.41
C LYS A 34 -11.48 13.41 24.15
N PRO A 35 -10.60 12.92 23.27
CA PRO A 35 -10.57 11.51 22.92
C PRO A 35 -10.15 10.66 24.12
N GLU A 36 -10.61 9.40 24.12
CA GLU A 36 -10.07 8.37 25.00
C GLU A 36 -8.55 8.18 24.79
N SER A 37 -7.91 7.43 25.70
CA SER A 37 -6.48 7.16 25.58
C SER A 37 -6.15 6.49 24.25
N LYS A 38 -5.08 6.96 23.61
CA LYS A 38 -4.59 6.37 22.35
C LYS A 38 -4.21 4.91 22.55
N ILE A 39 -4.51 4.09 21.54
CA ILE A 39 -4.05 2.70 21.48
C ILE A 39 -2.51 2.69 21.49
N SER A 40 -1.92 1.77 22.25
CA SER A 40 -0.47 1.58 22.30
C SER A 40 0.00 0.76 21.10
N LEU A 41 0.72 1.40 20.17
CA LEU A 41 1.30 0.77 18.98
C LEU A 41 2.82 0.88 19.00
N SER A 42 3.53 -0.17 18.59
CA SER A 42 5.01 -0.19 18.60
C SER A 42 5.63 0.30 17.30
N ARG A 43 5.09 -0.13 16.15
CA ARG A 43 5.51 0.30 14.81
C ARG A 43 4.46 -0.06 13.75
N LEU A 44 4.54 0.57 12.59
CA LEU A 44 3.96 0.01 11.36
C LEU A 44 4.75 -1.27 11.03
N ASN A 45 4.09 -2.43 11.12
CA ASN A 45 4.77 -3.71 10.89
C ASN A 45 4.94 -3.98 9.40
N HIS A 46 3.85 -4.07 8.65
CA HIS A 46 3.84 -4.32 7.21
C HIS A 46 2.60 -3.69 6.55
N ILE A 47 2.65 -3.59 5.23
CA ILE A 47 1.50 -3.32 4.37
C ILE A 47 1.21 -4.59 3.56
N SER A 48 -0.07 -4.96 3.42
CA SER A 48 -0.49 -6.08 2.58
C SER A 48 -1.04 -5.61 1.22
N ILE A 49 -0.69 -6.34 0.16
CA ILE A 49 -1.22 -6.16 -1.19
C ILE A 49 -1.76 -7.50 -1.68
N GLY A 50 -3.07 -7.55 -1.94
CA GLY A 50 -3.72 -8.68 -2.61
C GLY A 50 -3.43 -8.66 -4.10
N CYS A 51 -3.12 -9.82 -4.68
CA CYS A 51 -2.93 -9.97 -6.13
C CYS A 51 -3.30 -11.38 -6.60
N ALA A 52 -3.48 -11.54 -7.91
CA ALA A 52 -3.78 -12.84 -8.51
C ALA A 52 -2.54 -13.76 -8.61
N ASP A 53 -1.34 -13.18 -8.77
CA ASP A 53 -0.08 -13.93 -8.88
C ASP A 53 1.01 -13.29 -7.99
N PRO A 54 1.11 -13.72 -6.72
CA PRO A 54 2.13 -13.22 -5.79
C PRO A 54 3.56 -13.39 -6.30
N GLN A 55 3.84 -14.45 -7.06
CA GLN A 55 5.19 -14.77 -7.54
C GLN A 55 5.65 -13.86 -8.66
N ARG A 56 4.75 -13.56 -9.61
CA ARG A 56 4.99 -12.55 -10.63
C ARG A 56 5.17 -11.16 -10.00
N LEU A 57 4.30 -10.78 -9.07
CA LEU A 57 4.39 -9.47 -8.43
C LEU A 57 5.66 -9.34 -7.57
N GLY A 58 6.00 -10.37 -6.80
CA GLY A 58 7.23 -10.40 -6.00
C GLY A 58 8.49 -10.25 -6.85
N LYS A 59 8.54 -10.85 -8.05
CA LYS A 59 9.67 -10.65 -8.98
C LYS A 59 9.84 -9.18 -9.38
N PHE A 60 8.76 -8.42 -9.54
CA PHE A 60 8.86 -6.98 -9.80
C PHE A 60 9.50 -6.25 -8.61
N TYR A 61 8.97 -6.42 -7.40
CA TYR A 61 9.51 -5.75 -6.21
C TYR A 61 10.98 -6.12 -5.94
N LYS A 62 11.38 -7.39 -6.17
CA LYS A 62 12.77 -7.83 -6.04
C LYS A 62 13.68 -7.25 -7.13
N ASN A 63 13.29 -7.40 -8.40
CA ASN A 63 14.21 -7.12 -9.53
C ASN A 63 14.19 -5.64 -9.99
N VAL A 64 13.13 -4.91 -9.65
CA VAL A 64 12.97 -3.48 -10.01
C VAL A 64 13.23 -2.59 -8.81
N LEU A 65 12.69 -2.94 -7.63
CA LEU A 65 12.80 -2.10 -6.43
C LEU A 65 13.84 -2.62 -5.41
N GLY A 66 14.48 -3.77 -5.67
CA GLY A 66 15.59 -4.28 -4.84
C GLY A 66 15.16 -4.95 -3.53
N PHE A 67 13.86 -5.22 -3.33
CA PHE A 67 13.39 -5.86 -2.10
C PHE A 67 14.01 -7.26 -1.95
N SER A 68 14.17 -7.69 -0.70
CA SER A 68 14.65 -9.04 -0.38
C SER A 68 13.51 -9.93 0.11
N GLU A 69 13.49 -11.18 -0.34
CA GLU A 69 12.50 -12.16 0.11
C GLU A 69 12.87 -12.73 1.47
N LEU A 70 11.88 -12.83 2.35
CA LEU A 70 12.00 -13.41 3.67
C LEU A 70 11.34 -14.80 3.69
N PRO A 71 11.83 -15.71 4.56
CA PRO A 71 11.14 -16.96 4.83
C PRO A 71 9.69 -16.70 5.27
N ARG A 72 8.75 -17.45 4.71
CA ARG A 72 7.32 -17.41 5.04
C ARG A 72 6.89 -18.80 5.52
N PRO A 73 6.03 -18.90 6.55
CA PRO A 73 5.40 -20.16 6.93
C PRO A 73 4.66 -20.80 5.75
N ASP A 74 4.53 -22.13 5.79
CA ASP A 74 3.68 -22.85 4.84
C ASP A 74 2.22 -22.57 5.19
N LEU A 75 1.55 -21.80 4.33
CA LEU A 75 0.17 -21.33 4.50
C LEU A 75 -0.65 -21.83 3.32
N PRO A 76 -1.96 -22.10 3.50
CA PRO A 76 -2.81 -22.73 2.48
C PRO A 76 -3.18 -21.81 1.29
N PHE A 77 -2.46 -20.70 1.13
CA PHE A 77 -2.64 -19.70 0.07
C PHE A 77 -1.29 -19.12 -0.37
N GLY A 78 -1.22 -18.67 -1.61
CA GLY A 78 -0.03 -18.05 -2.18
C GLY A 78 0.37 -16.76 -1.46
N GLY A 79 1.67 -16.51 -1.33
CA GLY A 79 2.14 -15.25 -0.79
C GLY A 79 3.65 -15.16 -0.67
N ILE A 80 4.15 -13.95 -0.48
CA ILE A 80 5.57 -13.62 -0.33
C ILE A 80 5.72 -12.54 0.73
N TRP A 81 6.74 -12.69 1.57
CA TRP A 81 7.18 -11.68 2.52
C TRP A 81 8.42 -10.99 2.01
N LEU A 82 8.39 -9.66 1.94
CA LEU A 82 9.49 -8.87 1.44
C LEU A 82 9.96 -7.84 2.48
N SER A 83 11.28 -7.72 2.64
CA SER A 83 11.93 -6.63 3.38
C SER A 83 12.43 -5.55 2.42
N PHE A 84 12.52 -4.33 2.93
CA PHE A 84 13.09 -3.20 2.19
C PHE A 84 14.57 -3.48 1.82
N PRO A 85 15.09 -2.93 0.70
CA PRO A 85 16.49 -3.09 0.30
C PRO A 85 17.45 -2.78 1.44
N ASP A 86 18.50 -3.60 1.59
CA ASP A 86 19.59 -3.45 2.57
C ASP A 86 19.17 -3.28 4.03
N SER A 87 17.90 -3.52 4.36
CA SER A 87 17.39 -3.50 5.73
C SER A 87 17.65 -4.85 6.37
N PRO A 88 18.40 -4.93 7.49
CA PRO A 88 18.67 -6.19 8.13
C PRO A 88 17.34 -6.85 8.60
N PRO A 89 17.18 -8.17 8.42
CA PRO A 89 16.01 -8.92 8.90
C PRO A 89 15.77 -8.71 10.41
N PRO A 90 14.52 -8.87 10.91
CA PRO A 90 13.66 -10.01 10.51
C PRO A 90 12.21 -9.72 10.09
N PHE A 91 11.81 -8.46 9.87
CA PHE A 91 10.37 -8.18 9.70
C PHE A 91 9.99 -7.88 8.25
N PRO A 92 8.90 -8.50 7.73
CA PRO A 92 8.36 -8.12 6.43
C PRO A 92 7.86 -6.68 6.51
N ILE A 93 8.11 -5.90 5.47
CA ILE A 93 7.53 -4.56 5.29
C ILE A 93 6.42 -4.61 4.24
N LEU A 94 6.53 -5.53 3.27
CA LEU A 94 5.52 -5.79 2.26
C LEU A 94 5.09 -7.26 2.29
N HIS A 95 3.79 -7.49 2.46
CA HIS A 95 3.15 -8.81 2.41
C HIS A 95 2.32 -8.90 1.12
N ILE A 96 2.87 -9.56 0.11
CA ILE A 96 2.14 -9.85 -1.13
C ILE A 96 1.37 -11.15 -0.90
N ILE A 97 0.05 -11.11 -1.03
CA ILE A 97 -0.84 -12.22 -0.70
C ILE A 97 -1.74 -12.54 -1.90
N GLU A 98 -1.99 -13.82 -2.12
CA GLU A 98 -3.00 -14.27 -3.08
C GLU A 98 -4.38 -13.79 -2.63
N THR A 99 -5.08 -13.07 -3.49
CA THR A 99 -6.43 -12.61 -3.20
C THR A 99 -7.36 -13.82 -3.11
N ASP A 100 -8.09 -13.96 -2.00
CA ASP A 100 -9.12 -14.98 -1.87
C ASP A 100 -10.27 -14.67 -2.86
N PRO A 101 -10.59 -15.58 -3.81
CA PRO A 101 -11.62 -15.36 -4.82
C PRO A 101 -13.02 -15.06 -4.26
N LYS A 102 -13.28 -15.44 -3.00
CA LYS A 102 -14.54 -15.16 -2.29
C LYS A 102 -14.65 -13.69 -1.90
N TYR A 103 -13.52 -13.03 -1.64
CA TYR A 103 -13.44 -11.61 -1.37
C TYR A 103 -13.08 -10.91 -2.69
N LYS A 104 -14.11 -10.63 -3.50
CA LYS A 104 -13.93 -9.69 -4.61
C LYS A 104 -13.55 -8.35 -3.99
N GLU A 105 -12.31 -7.91 -4.21
CA GLU A 105 -12.02 -6.48 -4.06
C GLU A 105 -13.06 -5.71 -4.89
N ASP A 106 -13.49 -4.56 -4.36
CA ASP A 106 -14.39 -3.66 -5.06
C ASP A 106 -13.69 -3.07 -6.29
N ASN A 107 -13.58 -3.92 -7.32
CA ASN A 107 -12.95 -3.64 -8.60
C ASN A 107 -13.73 -2.56 -9.36
N GLU A 108 -14.97 -2.26 -8.96
CA GLU A 108 -15.74 -1.15 -9.54
C GLU A 108 -15.09 0.19 -9.21
N ALA A 109 -14.51 0.36 -8.02
CA ALA A 109 -13.75 1.56 -7.66
C ALA A 109 -12.45 1.69 -8.48
N ARG A 110 -11.72 0.59 -8.72
CA ARG A 110 -10.51 0.58 -9.57
C ARG A 110 -10.86 0.86 -11.04
N ALA A 111 -11.87 0.16 -11.57
CA ALA A 111 -12.34 0.32 -12.95
C ALA A 111 -12.94 1.70 -13.23
N ALA A 112 -13.65 2.31 -12.27
CA ALA A 112 -14.20 3.66 -12.40
C ALA A 112 -13.09 4.74 -12.41
N ILE A 113 -11.98 4.52 -11.68
CA ILE A 113 -10.79 5.38 -11.74
C ILE A 113 -10.06 5.19 -13.07
N GLU A 114 -9.90 3.96 -13.55
CA GLU A 114 -9.25 3.65 -14.84
C GLU A 114 -10.03 4.19 -16.05
N GLN A 115 -11.36 4.06 -16.07
CA GLN A 115 -12.20 4.56 -17.16
C GLN A 115 -12.20 6.09 -17.28
N LYS A 116 -11.97 6.82 -16.19
CA LYS A 116 -12.03 8.29 -16.19
C LYS A 116 -10.75 8.98 -16.73
N TYR A 117 -9.61 8.28 -16.82
CA TYR A 117 -8.30 8.89 -17.12
C TYR A 117 -7.47 8.07 -18.13
N HIS A 118 -7.64 8.31 -19.44
CA HIS A 118 -7.03 7.56 -20.56
C HIS A 118 -5.62 8.02 -21.00
N LYS A 119 -4.75 8.42 -20.08
CA LYS A 119 -3.30 8.64 -20.31
C LYS A 119 -2.56 8.17 -19.05
N LEU A 120 -1.27 7.81 -19.15
CA LEU A 120 -0.42 7.41 -18.01
C LEU A 120 -0.79 8.21 -16.76
N PRO A 121 -1.19 7.57 -15.66
CA PRO A 121 -2.32 8.15 -14.98
C PRO A 121 -1.90 9.20 -13.97
N GLU A 122 -2.32 10.43 -14.23
CA GLU A 122 -2.39 11.48 -13.20
C GLU A 122 -3.10 11.01 -11.93
N PHE A 123 -3.91 9.94 -12.01
CA PHE A 123 -4.57 9.33 -10.86
C PHE A 123 -3.59 8.80 -9.82
N ILE A 124 -2.37 8.33 -10.16
CA ILE A 124 -1.48 7.71 -9.14
C ILE A 124 -1.22 8.70 -8.00
N ARG A 125 -1.08 9.99 -8.34
CA ARG A 125 -0.88 11.10 -7.39
C ARG A 125 -1.98 11.24 -6.34
N ARG A 126 -3.19 10.76 -6.64
CA ARG A 126 -4.38 10.84 -5.77
C ARG A 126 -4.97 9.48 -5.43
N GLY A 127 -4.40 8.40 -5.99
CA GLY A 127 -4.79 7.02 -5.79
C GLY A 127 -3.95 6.36 -4.71
N ARG A 128 -4.29 5.11 -4.38
CA ARG A 128 -3.49 4.29 -3.46
C ARG A 128 -2.12 4.00 -4.09
N HIS A 129 -1.05 4.26 -3.34
CA HIS A 129 0.31 3.99 -3.78
C HIS A 129 1.25 3.70 -2.59
N LEU A 130 2.37 3.05 -2.87
CA LEU A 130 3.52 2.99 -1.98
C LEU A 130 4.47 4.11 -2.38
N ALA A 131 4.92 4.91 -1.41
CA ALA A 131 5.85 6.00 -1.63
C ALA A 131 7.23 5.68 -1.03
N PHE A 132 8.27 5.90 -1.81
CA PHE A 132 9.66 5.72 -1.44
C PHE A 132 10.43 7.02 -1.66
N GLU A 133 11.63 7.11 -1.08
CA GLU A 133 12.56 8.21 -1.33
C GLU A 133 13.81 7.67 -2.04
N SER A 134 14.33 8.46 -2.98
CA SER A 134 15.59 8.20 -3.66
C SER A 134 16.40 9.48 -3.76
N ALA A 135 17.71 9.36 -3.70
CA ALA A 135 18.63 10.49 -3.85
C ALA A 135 18.78 10.95 -5.32
N ASN A 136 18.29 10.17 -6.29
CA ASN A 136 18.51 10.45 -7.71
C ASN A 136 17.37 9.96 -8.60
N ILE A 137 16.41 10.83 -8.92
CA ILE A 137 15.32 10.48 -9.84
C ILE A 137 15.79 10.28 -11.27
N GLU A 138 16.88 10.91 -11.70
CA GLU A 138 17.37 10.74 -13.07
C GLU A 138 17.86 9.31 -13.32
N GLU A 139 18.54 8.72 -12.34
CA GLU A 139 18.93 7.31 -12.40
C GLU A 139 17.69 6.40 -12.44
N ILE A 140 16.69 6.67 -11.59
CA ILE A 140 15.43 5.91 -11.59
C ILE A 140 14.75 5.97 -12.98
N LYS A 141 14.69 7.15 -13.61
CA LYS A 141 14.14 7.30 -14.96
C LYS A 141 14.86 6.42 -15.97
N GLN A 142 16.19 6.45 -15.97
CA GLN A 142 17.01 5.63 -16.89
C GLN A 142 16.76 4.14 -16.67
N GLN A 143 16.71 3.70 -15.41
CA GLN A 143 16.43 2.32 -15.04
C GLN A 143 15.03 1.85 -15.47
N LEU A 144 14.01 2.71 -15.37
CA LEU A 144 12.65 2.44 -15.82
C LEU A 144 12.56 2.38 -17.36
N VAL A 145 13.22 3.30 -18.08
CA VAL A 145 13.32 3.26 -19.56
C VAL A 145 13.96 1.95 -20.03
N ALA A 146 15.08 1.55 -19.43
CA ALA A 146 15.79 0.32 -19.81
C ALA A 146 14.91 -0.94 -19.63
N ARG A 147 13.99 -0.91 -18.65
CA ARG A 147 13.02 -1.96 -18.36
C ARG A 147 11.71 -1.83 -19.12
N ARG A 148 11.54 -0.79 -19.94
CA ARG A 148 10.30 -0.45 -20.66
C ARG A 148 9.09 -0.27 -19.72
N ILE A 149 9.34 0.28 -18.54
CA ILE A 149 8.30 0.64 -17.58
C ILE A 149 7.95 2.11 -17.81
N SER A 150 6.68 2.36 -18.11
CA SER A 150 6.16 3.71 -18.27
C SER A 150 6.09 4.44 -16.93
N PHE A 151 6.45 5.72 -16.91
CA PHE A 151 6.44 6.55 -15.71
C PHE A 151 6.02 8.00 -16.02
N GLN A 152 5.67 8.73 -14.97
CA GLN A 152 5.35 10.15 -15.00
C GLN A 152 6.21 10.90 -13.99
N ILE A 153 6.74 12.06 -14.38
CA ILE A 153 7.46 12.95 -13.47
C ILE A 153 6.56 14.13 -13.10
N ASN A 154 6.55 14.47 -11.82
CA ASN A 154 5.94 15.67 -11.28
C ASN A 154 6.99 16.48 -10.50
N VAL A 155 6.93 17.81 -10.61
CA VAL A 155 7.68 18.72 -9.74
C VAL A 155 6.71 19.27 -8.71
N VAL A 156 7.04 19.15 -7.43
CA VAL A 156 6.16 19.60 -6.35
C VAL A 156 6.13 21.15 -6.34
N PRO A 157 4.97 21.79 -6.55
CA PRO A 157 4.87 23.25 -6.62
C PRO A 157 5.46 23.93 -5.38
N GLY A 158 6.24 24.98 -5.57
CA GLY A 158 6.89 25.70 -4.47
C GLY A 158 8.10 25.00 -3.86
N SER A 159 8.58 23.90 -4.44
CA SER A 159 9.77 23.19 -3.96
C SER A 159 10.67 22.73 -5.12
N ARG A 160 11.87 22.26 -4.79
CA ARG A 160 12.76 21.57 -5.75
C ARG A 160 12.55 20.05 -5.77
N ALA A 161 11.57 19.54 -5.04
CA ALA A 161 11.32 18.11 -4.97
C ALA A 161 10.69 17.60 -6.27
N GLN A 162 11.15 16.44 -6.71
CA GLN A 162 10.61 15.72 -7.86
C GLN A 162 9.96 14.42 -7.39
N GLN A 163 8.90 14.01 -8.06
CA GLN A 163 8.21 12.75 -7.81
C GLN A 163 8.15 11.98 -9.13
N CYS A 164 8.53 10.70 -9.09
CA CYS A 164 8.39 9.76 -10.18
C CYS A 164 7.28 8.77 -9.83
N PHE A 165 6.29 8.65 -10.70
CA PHE A 165 5.15 7.76 -10.54
C PHE A 165 5.16 6.68 -11.62
N PHE A 166 4.94 5.43 -11.23
CA PHE A 166 4.79 4.30 -12.16
C PHE A 166 3.90 3.23 -11.52
N LEU A 167 3.51 2.23 -12.31
CA LEU A 167 2.69 1.11 -11.86
C LEU A 167 3.52 -0.15 -11.71
N ASP A 168 3.13 -0.98 -10.74
CA ASP A 168 3.52 -2.38 -10.70
C ASP A 168 2.75 -3.22 -11.75
N PRO A 169 3.05 -4.52 -11.92
CA PRO A 169 2.36 -5.39 -12.87
C PRO A 169 0.85 -5.58 -12.63
N GLU A 170 0.35 -5.29 -11.42
CA GLU A 170 -1.05 -5.41 -11.02
C GLU A 170 -1.78 -4.05 -11.01
N GLY A 171 -1.13 -3.00 -11.52
CA GLY A 171 -1.69 -1.65 -11.60
C GLY A 171 -1.70 -0.90 -10.26
N PHE A 172 -0.91 -1.32 -9.27
CA PHE A 172 -0.73 -0.57 -8.03
C PHE A 172 0.26 0.58 -8.22
N GLY A 173 -0.04 1.73 -7.61
CA GLY A 173 0.78 2.93 -7.72
C GLY A 173 2.09 2.84 -6.94
N ILE A 174 3.19 3.26 -7.55
CA ILE A 174 4.48 3.49 -6.90
C ILE A 174 4.88 4.96 -7.09
N GLU A 175 5.24 5.62 -6.00
CA GLU A 175 5.85 6.94 -5.97
C GLU A 175 7.31 6.83 -5.52
N VAL A 176 8.22 7.53 -6.20
CA VAL A 176 9.58 7.77 -5.73
C VAL A 176 9.80 9.28 -5.66
N LEU A 177 10.03 9.79 -4.45
CA LEU A 177 10.34 11.18 -4.18
C LEU A 177 11.87 11.39 -4.18
N GLU A 178 12.32 12.49 -4.77
CA GLU A 178 13.66 13.04 -4.56
C GLU A 178 13.52 14.42 -3.93
N ARG A 179 14.05 14.58 -2.71
CA ARG A 179 14.19 15.89 -2.08
C ARG A 179 15.52 16.49 -2.51
N LYS A 180 15.49 17.60 -3.25
CA LYS A 180 16.68 18.44 -3.44
C LYS A 180 16.69 19.46 -2.32
N GLU A 181 17.68 19.39 -1.44
CA GLU A 181 17.86 20.42 -0.43
C GLU A 181 17.96 21.80 -1.11
N SER A 182 17.37 22.80 -0.45
CA SER A 182 17.71 24.18 -0.74
C SER A 182 19.17 24.34 -0.37
N SER A 183 20.04 24.56 -1.37
CA SER A 183 21.37 25.09 -1.14
C SER A 183 21.22 26.35 -0.27
N VAL A 184 21.67 26.25 0.98
CA VAL A 184 21.63 27.28 2.03
C VAL A 184 22.12 28.63 1.50
#